data_AF-A0A7G7Z8X0-F1
#
_entry.id   AF-A0A7G7Z8X0-F1
#
_cell.length_a   1.000
_cell.length_b   1.000
_cell.length_c   1.000
_cell.angle_alpha   90.00
_cell.angle_beta   90.00
_cell.angle_gamma   90.00
#
_symmetry.space_group_name_H-M   'P 1'
#
loop_
_entity.id
_entity.type
_entity.pdbx_description
1 polymer ?
#
loop_
_entity_poly.entity_id
_entity_poly.type
_entity_poly.pdbx_seq_one_letter_code
_entity_poly.pdbx_strand_id
1 'polypeptide(L)'
;MSTFNTNEWTQQFDNFFMAPARAYAALSVDMTEKLFNAQLDAQKAYVDTSLAQARKLMSIKDAEELRSYMENQQKVAKEVAERLKSDADNVVSLQQDFVQKSQKITEDNIKQAQTAASKMGKTA
;
A
#
# COMPACT_ATOMS: atom_id res chain seq x y z
N MET A 1 -37.83 -14.00 34.42
CA MET A 1 -37.58 -12.84 33.54
C MET A 1 -36.14 -12.94 33.07
N SER A 2 -35.93 -13.25 31.80
CA SER A 2 -34.61 -13.28 31.18
C SER A 2 -34.07 -11.85 31.17
N THR A 3 -33.00 -11.57 31.92
CA THR A 3 -32.32 -10.27 31.85
C THR A 3 -31.77 -10.12 30.43
N PHE A 4 -32.31 -9.16 29.66
CA PHE A 4 -31.71 -8.75 28.40
C PHE A 4 -30.25 -8.36 28.68
N ASN A 5 -29.31 -9.18 28.21
CA ASN A 5 -27.88 -8.93 28.38
C ASN A 5 -27.46 -7.88 27.34
N THR A 6 -27.65 -6.61 27.69
CA THR A 6 -27.36 -5.46 26.83
C THR A 6 -25.90 -5.43 26.35
N ASN A 7 -24.98 -6.02 27.10
CA ASN A 7 -23.56 -6.10 26.72
C ASN A 7 -23.31 -7.07 25.55
N GLU A 8 -23.93 -8.25 25.55
CA GLU A 8 -23.83 -9.20 24.43
C GLU A 8 -24.49 -8.66 23.16
N TRP A 9 -25.62 -7.97 23.30
CA TRP A 9 -26.30 -7.33 22.17
C TRP A 9 -25.44 -6.21 21.56
N THR A 10 -24.83 -5.37 22.40
CA THR A 10 -23.92 -4.30 21.97
C THR A 10 -22.68 -4.87 21.28
N GLN A 11 -22.10 -5.95 21.81
CA GLN A 11 -20.95 -6.63 21.18
C GLN A 11 -21.32 -7.27 19.84
N GLN A 12 -22.48 -7.89 19.72
CA GLN A 12 -22.93 -8.45 18.44
C GLN A 12 -23.16 -7.36 17.40
N PHE A 13 -23.75 -6.23 17.80
CA PHE A 13 -23.91 -5.07 16.92
C PHE A 13 -22.57 -4.48 16.48
N ASP A 14 -21.63 -4.28 17.42
CA ASP A 14 -20.29 -3.78 17.09
C ASP A 14 -19.57 -4.72 16.12
N ASN A 15 -19.60 -6.04 16.39
CA ASN A 15 -18.95 -7.04 15.55
C ASN A 15 -19.56 -7.14 14.15
N PHE A 16 -20.89 -7.07 14.01
CA PHE A 16 -21.54 -7.24 12.70
C PHE A 16 -21.50 -6.00 11.82
N PHE A 17 -21.58 -4.80 12.40
CA PHE A 17 -21.79 -3.58 11.63
C PHE A 17 -20.59 -2.63 11.70
N MET A 18 -20.01 -2.45 12.89
CA MET A 18 -18.96 -1.45 13.10
C MET A 18 -17.56 -1.99 12.83
N ALA A 19 -17.28 -3.25 13.18
CA ALA A 19 -15.98 -3.86 12.94
C ALA A 19 -15.64 -3.96 11.43
N PRO A 20 -16.56 -4.39 10.53
CA PRO A 20 -16.31 -4.37 9.09
C PRO A 20 -16.07 -2.97 8.55
N ALA A 21 -16.87 -1.99 8.98
CA ALA A 21 -16.72 -0.60 8.57
C ALA A 21 -15.36 -0.04 8.99
N ARG A 22 -14.91 -0.31 10.22
CA ARG A 22 -13.57 0.06 10.70
C ARG A 22 -12.46 -0.64 9.92
N ALA A 23 -12.63 -1.92 9.59
CA ALA A 23 -11.65 -2.67 8.81
C ALA A 23 -11.47 -2.09 7.40
N TYR A 24 -12.55 -1.75 6.71
CA TYR A 24 -12.47 -1.07 5.41
C TYR A 24 -11.89 0.34 5.52
N ALA A 25 -12.25 1.12 6.54
CA ALA A 25 -11.67 2.44 6.75
C ALA A 25 -10.15 2.37 6.99
N ALA A 26 -9.71 1.42 7.82
CA ALA A 26 -8.29 1.17 8.05
C ALA A 26 -7.57 0.74 6.76
N LEU A 27 -8.21 -0.10 5.93
CA LEU A 27 -7.67 -0.51 4.64
C LEU A 27 -7.50 0.67 3.67
N SER A 28 -8.47 1.60 3.63
CA SER A 28 -8.36 2.82 2.82
C SER A 28 -7.20 3.71 3.28
N VAL A 29 -7.03 3.88 4.60
CA VAL A 29 -5.91 4.64 5.16
C VAL A 29 -4.57 3.98 4.83
N ASP A 30 -4.43 2.66 5.03
CA ASP A 30 -3.23 1.89 4.68
C ASP A 30 -2.86 2.06 3.20
N MET A 31 -3.86 2.01 2.30
CA MET A 31 -3.65 2.23 0.87
C MET A 31 -3.17 3.65 0.57
N THR A 32 -3.78 4.66 1.19
CA THR A 32 -3.35 6.06 1.01
C THR A 32 -1.93 6.29 1.52
N GLU A 33 -1.59 5.79 2.70
CA GLU A 33 -0.23 5.89 3.26
C GLU A 33 0.81 5.25 2.35
N LYS A 34 0.53 4.04 1.85
CA LYS A 34 1.44 3.33 0.95
C LYS A 34 1.62 4.03 -0.40
N LEU A 35 0.54 4.55 -0.99
CA LEU A 35 0.63 5.32 -2.23
C LEU A 35 1.42 6.62 -2.03
N PHE A 36 1.20 7.31 -0.91
CA PHE A 36 1.93 8.53 -0.58
C PHE A 36 3.43 8.25 -0.38
N ASN A 37 3.78 7.17 0.33
CA ASN A 37 5.17 6.74 0.49
C ASN A 37 5.80 6.38 -0.85
N ALA A 38 5.09 5.65 -1.72
CA ALA A 38 5.57 5.33 -3.06
C ALA A 38 5.88 6.61 -3.88
N GLN A 39 5.01 7.63 -3.78
CA GLN A 39 5.24 8.91 -4.45
C GLN A 39 6.44 9.68 -3.88
N LEU A 40 6.61 9.69 -2.55
CA LEU A 40 7.78 10.30 -1.91
C LEU A 40 9.08 9.60 -2.29
N ASP A 41 9.09 8.26 -2.29
CA ASP A 41 10.25 7.46 -2.64
C ASP A 41 10.67 7.69 -4.09
N ALA A 42 9.71 7.76 -5.02
CA ALA A 42 9.98 8.09 -6.42
C ALA A 42 10.57 9.50 -6.57
N GLN A 43 9.99 10.51 -5.91
CA GLN A 43 10.51 11.88 -5.94
C GLN A 43 11.94 11.96 -5.39
N LYS A 44 12.19 11.32 -4.24
CA LYS A 44 13.52 11.28 -3.63
C LYS A 44 14.54 10.65 -4.58
N ALA A 45 14.20 9.51 -5.18
CA ALA A 45 15.08 8.84 -6.13
C ALA A 45 15.42 9.74 -7.33
N TYR A 46 14.44 10.43 -7.91
CA TYR A 46 14.69 11.34 -9.03
C TYR A 46 15.57 12.54 -8.62
N VAL A 47 15.31 13.13 -7.46
CA VAL A 47 16.14 14.22 -6.92
C VAL A 47 17.57 13.75 -6.69
N ASP A 48 17.76 12.57 -6.09
CA ASP A 48 19.08 11.99 -5.84
C ASP A 48 19.82 11.74 -7.16
N THR A 49 19.16 11.20 -8.18
CA THR A 49 19.73 11.03 -9.52
C THR A 49 20.12 12.38 -10.13
N SER A 50 19.25 13.38 -10.09
CA SER A 50 19.53 14.72 -10.63
C SER A 50 20.71 15.40 -9.93
N LEU A 51 20.76 15.34 -8.59
CA LEU A 51 21.87 15.90 -7.81
C LEU A 51 23.18 15.17 -8.08
N ALA A 52 23.15 13.84 -8.23
CA ALA A 52 24.32 13.06 -8.60
C ALA A 52 24.85 13.46 -9.99
N GLN A 53 23.97 13.62 -10.97
CA GLN A 53 24.35 14.07 -12.31
C GLN A 53 24.89 15.49 -12.32
N ALA A 54 24.26 16.41 -11.58
CA ALA A 54 24.74 17.79 -11.44
C ALA A 54 26.15 17.84 -10.82
N ARG A 55 26.41 17.06 -9.76
CA ARG A 55 27.74 16.97 -9.16
C ARG A 55 28.78 16.42 -10.14
N LYS A 56 28.45 15.35 -10.86
CA LYS A 56 29.35 14.78 -11.89
C LYS A 56 29.67 15.81 -12.96
N LEU A 57 28.67 16.52 -13.47
CA LEU A 57 28.84 17.58 -14.47
C LEU A 57 29.75 18.71 -13.96
N MET A 58 29.54 19.19 -12.73
CA MET A 58 30.38 20.22 -12.11
C MET A 58 31.82 19.77 -11.83
N SER A 59 32.07 18.45 -11.82
CA SER A 59 33.40 17.89 -11.53
C SER A 59 34.27 17.72 -12.78
N ILE A 60 33.70 17.94 -13.97
CA ILE A 60 34.39 17.82 -15.25
C ILE A 60 35.43 18.93 -15.41
N LYS A 61 36.68 18.52 -15.67
CA LYS A 61 37.84 19.42 -15.81
C LYS A 61 38.37 19.50 -17.24
N ASP A 62 38.06 18.50 -18.08
CA ASP A 62 38.56 18.40 -19.44
C ASP A 62 37.59 17.67 -20.39
N ALA A 63 37.98 17.61 -21.66
CA ALA A 63 37.19 17.00 -22.73
C ALA A 63 37.08 15.47 -22.63
N GLU A 64 38.03 14.80 -21.99
CA GLU A 64 38.02 13.34 -21.81
C GLU A 64 37.00 12.95 -20.73
N GLU A 65 36.99 13.68 -19.61
CA GLU A 65 35.98 13.54 -18.55
C GLU A 65 34.56 13.86 -19.07
N LEU A 66 34.43 14.86 -19.96
CA LEU A 66 33.16 15.16 -20.62
C LEU A 66 32.67 14.00 -21.51
N ARG A 67 33.58 13.40 -22.28
CA ARG A 67 33.26 12.24 -23.11
C ARG A 67 32.83 11.06 -22.25
N SER A 68 33.55 10.78 -21.16
CA SER A 68 33.20 9.72 -20.21
C SER A 68 31.83 9.96 -19.55
N TYR A 69 31.52 11.21 -19.20
CA TYR A 69 30.19 11.60 -18.69
C TYR A 69 29.08 11.30 -19.71
N MET A 70 29.30 11.62 -20.99
CA MET A 70 28.36 11.35 -22.08
C MET A 70 28.14 9.86 -22.31
N GLU A 71 29.23 9.07 -22.33
CA GLU A 71 29.17 7.61 -22.46
C GLU A 71 28.41 6.97 -21.28
N ASN A 72 28.53 7.53 -20.09
CA ASN A 72 27.80 7.08 -18.90
C ASN A 72 26.31 7.49 -18.85
N GLN A 73 25.84 8.42 -19.69
CA GLN A 73 24.42 8.81 -19.70
C GLN A 73 23.50 7.66 -20.07
N GLN A 74 23.96 6.73 -20.91
CA GLN A 74 23.17 5.54 -21.26
C GLN A 74 22.88 4.68 -20.04
N LYS A 75 23.83 4.57 -19.10
CA LYS A 75 23.65 3.84 -17.85
C LYS A 75 22.61 4.54 -16.96
N VAL A 76 22.68 5.86 -16.84
CA VAL A 76 21.73 6.62 -16.03
C VAL A 76 20.31 6.54 -16.63
N ALA A 77 20.18 6.62 -17.95
CA ALA A 77 18.90 6.41 -18.63
C ALA A 77 18.33 5.01 -18.34
N LYS A 78 19.18 3.99 -18.32
CA LYS A 78 18.78 2.62 -17.94
C LYS A 78 18.32 2.53 -16.50
N GLU A 79 19.07 3.12 -15.55
CA GLU A 79 18.70 3.15 -14.13
C GLU A 79 17.35 3.86 -13.91
N VAL A 80 17.10 4.98 -14.60
CA VAL A 80 15.81 5.68 -14.54
C VAL A 80 14.67 4.84 -15.12
N ALA A 81 14.90 4.13 -16.23
CA ALA A 81 13.91 3.25 -16.83
C ALA A 81 13.58 2.02 -15.95
N GLU A 82 14.60 1.40 -15.34
CA GLU A 82 14.43 0.32 -14.37
C GLU A 82 13.65 0.80 -13.14
N ARG A 83 13.93 2.01 -12.65
CA ARG A 83 13.20 2.60 -11.54
C ARG A 83 11.74 2.86 -11.88
N LEU A 84 11.47 3.46 -13.05
CA LEU A 84 10.10 3.69 -13.52
C LEU A 84 9.30 2.38 -13.57
N LYS A 85 9.92 1.31 -14.09
CA LYS A 85 9.31 -0.02 -14.09
C LYS A 85 9.03 -0.51 -12.66
N SER A 86 10.00 -0.39 -11.77
CA SER A 86 9.84 -0.79 -10.36
C SER A 86 8.72 -0.02 -9.66
N ASP A 87 8.58 1.27 -9.93
CA ASP A 87 7.53 2.10 -9.34
C ASP A 87 6.15 1.67 -9.87
N ALA A 88 6.04 1.32 -11.16
CA ALA A 88 4.82 0.75 -11.74
C ALA A 88 4.47 -0.60 -11.12
N ASP A 89 5.45 -1.49 -10.99
CA ASP A 89 5.29 -2.81 -10.35
C ASP A 89 4.85 -2.65 -8.88
N ASN A 90 5.38 -1.65 -8.16
CA ASN A 90 4.97 -1.35 -6.78
C ASN A 90 3.50 -0.92 -6.71
N VAL A 91 3.05 0.00 -7.58
CA VAL A 91 1.64 0.43 -7.61
C VAL A 91 0.70 -0.75 -7.91
N VAL A 92 1.08 -1.62 -8.84
CA VAL A 92 0.31 -2.85 -9.13
C VAL A 92 0.24 -3.75 -7.90
N SER A 93 1.35 -3.93 -7.19
CA SER A 93 1.39 -4.72 -5.95
C SER A 93 0.48 -4.13 -4.87
N LEU A 94 0.48 -2.81 -4.70
CA LEU A 94 -0.42 -2.12 -3.75
C LEU A 94 -1.89 -2.36 -4.08
N GLN A 95 -2.25 -2.31 -5.37
CA GLN A 95 -3.62 -2.61 -5.82
C GLN A 95 -4.00 -4.07 -5.53
N GLN A 96 -3.09 -5.02 -5.76
CA GLN A 96 -3.32 -6.42 -5.45
C GLN A 96 -3.50 -6.65 -3.94
N ASP A 97 -2.67 -6.04 -3.10
CA ASP A 97 -2.78 -6.10 -1.63
C ASP A 97 -4.15 -5.57 -1.15
N PHE A 98 -4.60 -4.43 -1.69
CA PHE A 98 -5.91 -3.86 -1.36
C PHE A 98 -7.06 -4.80 -1.71
N VAL A 99 -7.04 -5.40 -2.91
CA VAL A 99 -8.08 -6.35 -3.35
C VAL A 99 -8.09 -7.60 -2.48
N GLN A 100 -6.91 -8.19 -2.21
CA GLN A 100 -6.80 -9.38 -1.36
C GLN A 100 -7.30 -9.13 0.06
N LYS A 101 -6.93 -7.99 0.67
CA LYS A 101 -7.42 -7.59 1.99
C LYS A 101 -8.92 -7.34 2.00
N SER A 102 -9.47 -6.71 0.98
CA SER A 102 -10.92 -6.48 0.84
C SER A 102 -11.71 -7.79 0.76
N GLN A 103 -11.19 -8.77 0.00
CA GLN A 103 -11.77 -10.11 -0.07
C GLN A 103 -11.74 -10.79 1.29
N LYS A 104 -10.61 -10.71 2.00
CA LYS A 104 -10.46 -11.28 3.35
C LYS A 104 -11.45 -10.68 4.36
N ILE A 105 -11.63 -9.35 4.38
CA ILE A 105 -12.65 -8.70 5.23
C ILE A 105 -14.03 -9.28 4.91
N THR A 106 -14.37 -9.46 3.63
CA THR A 106 -15.65 -10.04 3.21
C THR A 106 -15.81 -11.49 3.68
N GLU A 107 -14.79 -12.32 3.50
CA GLU A 107 -14.80 -13.72 3.96
C GLU A 107 -14.97 -13.83 5.47
N ASP A 108 -14.26 -12.99 6.22
CA ASP A 108 -14.32 -12.99 7.69
C ASP A 108 -15.70 -12.55 8.17
N ASN A 109 -16.34 -11.56 7.53
CA ASN A 109 -17.72 -11.17 7.81
C ASN A 109 -18.71 -12.30 7.55
N ILE A 110 -18.58 -13.04 6.44
CA ILE A 110 -19.43 -14.19 6.12
C ILE A 110 -19.28 -15.29 7.18
N LYS A 111 -18.04 -15.62 7.58
CA LYS A 111 -17.79 -16.62 8.64
C LYS A 111 -18.39 -16.20 9.98
N GLN A 112 -18.29 -14.91 10.31
CA GLN A 112 -18.85 -14.37 11.54
C GLN A 112 -20.38 -14.44 11.52
N ALA A 113 -21.01 -14.12 10.38
CA ALA A 113 -22.44 -14.26 10.17
C ALA A 113 -22.93 -15.72 10.32
N GLN A 114 -22.24 -16.67 9.69
CA GLN A 114 -22.54 -18.11 9.80
C GLN A 114 -22.40 -18.61 11.25
N THR A 115 -21.39 -18.13 11.98
CA THR A 115 -21.17 -18.48 13.39
C THR A 115 -22.32 -17.99 14.27
N ALA A 116 -22.77 -16.75 14.06
CA ALA A 116 -23.89 -16.19 14.82
C ALA A 116 -25.21 -16.90 14.50
N ALA A 117 -25.50 -17.17 13.22
CA ALA A 117 -26.67 -17.94 12.81
C ALA A 117 -26.67 -19.35 13.42
N SER A 118 -25.51 -20.01 13.44
CA SER A 118 -25.34 -21.34 14.08
C SER A 118 -25.52 -21.31 15.59
N LYS A 119 -25.13 -20.21 16.26
CA LYS A 119 -25.40 -20.02 17.70
C LYS A 119 -26.89 -19.83 17.96
N MET A 120 -27.57 -18.98 17.19
CA MET A 120 -29.01 -18.75 17.34
C MET A 120 -29.86 -19.99 17.06
N GLY A 121 -29.48 -20.81 16.06
CA GLY A 121 -30.17 -22.08 15.76
C GLY A 121 -29.93 -23.19 16.77
N LYS A 122 -28.97 -23.06 17.70
CA LYS A 122 -28.73 -24.00 18.81
C LYS A 122 -29.41 -23.59 20.12
N THR A 123 -29.90 -22.34 20.20
CA THR A 123 -30.64 -21.82 21.36
C THR A 123 -32.17 -21.86 21.19
N ALA A 124 -32.67 -22.29 20.02
CA ALA A 124 -34.09 -22.53 19.72
C ALA A 124 -34.40 -24.04 19.81
#